data_AF-A0A963LSG2-F1
#
_entry.id   AF-A0A963LSG2-F1
#
_cell.length_a   1.000
_cell.length_b   1.000
_cell.length_c   1.000
_cell.angle_alpha   90.00
_cell.angle_beta   90.00
_cell.angle_gamma   90.00
#
_symmetry.space_group_name_H-M   'P 1'
#
loop_
_entity.id
_entity.type
_entity.pdbx_description
1 polymer ?
#
loop_
_entity_poly.entity_id
_entity_poly.type
_entity_poly.pdbx_seq_one_letter_code
_entity_poly.pdbx_strand_id
1 'polypeptide(L)'
;AGDAQGEGRDWLARQLVQAGAQLHWVVTYWRAAPRPQAVRQALAQHGVGDDDLWLFTSSQAIGNLRACMPGHDWSRARAIASHARIVAAAREAGFGEVQESRPALADVAASIKSAQ
;
A
#
# COMPACT_ATOMS: atom_id res chain seq x y z
N ALA A 1 17.96 6.52 23.37
CA ALA A 1 17.41 5.76 22.23
C ALA A 1 15.90 5.74 22.44
N GLY A 2 15.16 6.51 21.65
CA GLY A 2 13.78 6.89 21.98
C GLY A 2 12.77 5.76 21.83
N ASP A 3 11.71 5.83 22.62
CA ASP A 3 10.48 5.01 22.62
C ASP A 3 9.70 5.11 21.30
N ALA A 4 10.34 4.84 20.17
CA ALA A 4 9.63 4.75 18.90
C ALA A 4 8.85 3.44 18.87
N GLN A 5 7.53 3.52 19.02
CA GLN A 5 6.63 2.39 18.82
C GLN A 5 6.74 1.94 17.34
N GLY A 6 6.83 0.62 17.11
CA GLY A 6 6.87 0.09 15.75
C GLY A 6 5.52 0.25 15.05
N GLU A 7 5.51 0.84 13.86
CA GLU A 7 4.28 1.02 13.08
C GLU A 7 3.84 -0.28 12.37
N GLY A 8 2.52 -0.53 12.36
CA GLY A 8 1.93 -1.61 11.57
C GLY A 8 2.01 -3.00 12.20
N ARG A 9 2.29 -3.08 13.51
CA ARG A 9 2.26 -4.33 14.31
C ARG A 9 1.38 -4.23 15.55
N ASP A 10 0.49 -3.24 15.60
CA ASP A 10 -0.37 -2.97 16.76
C ASP A 10 -1.25 -4.16 17.15
N TRP A 11 -1.70 -4.96 16.16
CA TRP A 11 -2.44 -6.20 16.45
C TRP A 11 -1.56 -7.19 17.22
N LEU A 12 -0.37 -7.52 16.71
CA LEU A 12 0.55 -8.45 17.37
C LEU A 12 0.97 -7.94 18.75
N ALA A 13 1.29 -6.65 18.86
CA ALA A 13 1.64 -6.01 20.13
C ALA A 13 0.51 -6.16 21.16
N ARG A 14 -0.74 -5.88 20.77
CA ARG A 14 -1.91 -6.08 21.65
C ARG A 14 -2.06 -7.53 22.08
N GLN A 15 -1.92 -8.50 21.16
CA GLN A 15 -2.00 -9.92 21.51
C GLN A 15 -0.94 -10.34 22.53
N LEU A 16 0.30 -9.86 22.38
CA LEU A 16 1.40 -10.18 23.30
C LEU A 16 1.20 -9.57 24.68
N VAL A 17 0.77 -8.32 24.75
CA VAL A 17 0.46 -7.66 26.03
C VAL A 17 -0.71 -8.34 26.73
N GLN A 18 -1.76 -8.72 25.99
CA GLN A 18 -2.90 -9.46 26.55
C GLN A 18 -2.49 -10.84 27.10
N ALA A 19 -1.46 -11.46 26.53
CA ALA A 19 -0.87 -12.69 27.05
C ALA A 19 0.09 -12.48 28.23
N GLY A 20 0.24 -11.24 28.72
CA GLY A 20 1.10 -10.89 29.86
C GLY A 20 2.57 -10.64 29.51
N ALA A 21 2.92 -10.56 28.22
CA ALA A 21 4.29 -10.26 27.81
C ALA A 21 4.61 -8.76 27.98
N GLN A 22 5.86 -8.47 28.33
CA GLN A 22 6.41 -7.11 28.27
C GLN A 22 7.01 -6.88 26.88
N LEU A 23 6.75 -5.71 26.29
CA LEU A 23 7.24 -5.36 24.97
C LEU A 23 8.39 -4.37 25.06
N HIS A 24 9.47 -4.70 24.35
CA HIS A 24 10.56 -3.77 24.06
C HIS A 24 10.61 -3.55 22.55
N TRP A 25 10.47 -2.30 22.13
CA TRP A 25 10.53 -1.94 20.71
C TRP A 25 11.97 -1.66 20.29
N VAL A 26 12.35 -2.22 19.15
CA VAL A 26 13.62 -1.90 18.47
C VAL A 26 13.29 -1.57 17.02
N VAL A 27 13.25 -0.27 16.71
CA VAL A 27 12.98 0.20 15.34
C VAL A 27 14.27 0.15 14.53
N THR A 28 14.33 -0.76 13.56
CA THR A 28 15.51 -0.94 12.70
C THR A 28 15.48 -0.03 11.47
N TYR A 29 14.29 0.39 11.04
CA TYR A 29 14.11 1.34 9.94
C TYR A 29 12.75 2.02 10.04
N TRP A 30 12.57 3.08 9.25
CA TRP A 30 11.29 3.74 9.02
C TRP A 30 11.09 3.97 7.53
N ARG A 31 9.84 4.20 7.11
CA ARG A 31 9.50 4.50 5.71
C ARG A 31 9.14 5.97 5.59
N ALA A 32 9.86 6.68 4.72
CA ALA A 32 9.59 8.08 4.42
C ALA A 32 8.61 8.23 3.26
N ALA A 33 7.80 9.28 3.29
CA ALA A 33 7.04 9.69 2.13
C ALA A 33 8.00 10.10 0.99
N PRO A 34 7.73 9.70 -0.26
CA PRO A 34 8.53 10.14 -1.39
C PRO A 34 8.30 11.64 -1.66
N ARG A 35 9.23 12.27 -2.37
CA ARG A 35 9.03 13.65 -2.84
C ARG A 35 7.93 13.68 -3.91
N PRO A 36 6.88 14.50 -3.78
CA PRO A 36 5.76 14.51 -4.73
C PRO A 36 6.18 14.72 -6.18
N GLN A 37 7.15 15.61 -6.43
CA GLN A 37 7.65 15.88 -7.79
C GLN A 37 8.29 14.65 -8.44
N ALA A 38 9.04 13.86 -7.67
CA ALA A 38 9.69 12.65 -8.19
C ALA A 38 8.65 11.60 -8.61
N VAL A 39 7.59 11.43 -7.81
CA VAL A 39 6.48 10.53 -8.15
C VAL A 39 5.79 10.99 -9.43
N ARG A 40 5.41 12.27 -9.51
CA ARG A 40 4.75 12.83 -10.70
C ARG A 40 5.59 12.69 -11.97
N GLN A 41 6.88 12.96 -11.87
CA GLN A 41 7.80 12.82 -12.99
C GLN A 41 7.92 11.37 -13.44
N ALA A 42 8.03 10.42 -12.50
CA ALA A 42 8.09 9.00 -12.83
C ALA A 42 6.83 8.53 -13.56
N LEU A 43 5.65 8.93 -13.09
CA LEU A 43 4.37 8.58 -13.73
C LEU A 43 4.27 9.16 -15.15
N ALA A 44 4.63 10.43 -15.32
CA ALA A 44 4.65 11.07 -16.64
C ALA A 44 5.65 10.40 -17.60
N GLN A 45 6.83 10.01 -17.11
CA GLN A 45 7.84 9.31 -17.91
C GLN A 45 7.39 7.93 -18.37
N HIS A 46 6.59 7.23 -17.56
CA HIS A 46 6.04 5.92 -17.90
C HIS A 46 4.74 6.02 -18.69
N GLY A 47 4.25 7.24 -18.95
CA GLY A 47 3.02 7.47 -19.71
C GLY A 47 1.78 6.90 -19.02
N VAL A 48 1.76 6.89 -17.68
CA VAL A 48 0.69 6.25 -16.91
C VAL A 48 -0.65 6.91 -17.23
N GLY A 49 -1.60 6.12 -17.73
CA GLY A 49 -2.95 6.52 -18.11
C GLY A 49 -3.95 6.39 -16.98
N ASP A 50 -5.16 6.90 -17.21
CA ASP A 50 -6.25 6.88 -16.22
C ASP A 50 -6.80 5.46 -15.97
N ASP A 51 -6.60 4.51 -16.90
CA ASP A 51 -7.11 3.14 -16.86
C ASP A 51 -6.04 2.06 -16.58
N ASP A 52 -4.84 2.49 -16.23
CA ASP A 52 -3.72 1.60 -15.95
C ASP A 52 -3.95 0.70 -14.74
N LEU A 53 -3.25 -0.44 -14.76
CA LEU A 53 -3.27 -1.42 -13.68
C LEU A 53 -2.14 -1.16 -12.68
N TRP A 54 -2.52 -0.93 -11.43
CA TRP A 54 -1.61 -0.68 -10.31
C TRP A 54 -1.44 -1.93 -9.44
N LEU A 55 -0.22 -2.20 -8.98
CA LEU A 55 0.06 -3.24 -8.00
C LEU A 55 0.46 -2.62 -6.66
N PHE A 56 -0.33 -2.85 -5.62
CA PHE A 56 -0.06 -2.38 -4.27
C PHE A 56 0.30 -3.50 -3.30
N THR A 57 1.43 -3.33 -2.61
CA THR A 57 1.91 -4.26 -1.57
C THR A 57 1.85 -3.65 -0.17
N SER A 58 1.40 -2.40 -0.04
CA SER A 58 1.29 -1.69 1.23
C SER A 58 0.25 -0.57 1.16
N SER A 59 -0.63 -0.47 2.16
CA SER A 59 -1.56 0.66 2.30
C SER A 59 -0.84 2.00 2.43
N GLN A 60 0.39 2.03 2.98
CA GLN A 60 1.19 3.25 3.06
C GLN A 60 1.60 3.75 1.67
N ALA A 61 1.80 2.86 0.69
CA ALA A 61 2.11 3.26 -0.68
C ALA A 61 0.93 3.98 -1.34
N ILE A 62 -0.29 3.48 -1.11
CA ILE A 62 -1.54 4.09 -1.59
C ILE A 62 -1.71 5.49 -0.97
N GLY A 63 -1.53 5.61 0.35
CA GLY A 63 -1.59 6.90 1.04
C GLY A 63 -0.57 7.90 0.49
N ASN A 64 0.67 7.46 0.28
CA ASN A 64 1.71 8.29 -0.32
C ASN A 64 1.37 8.73 -1.75
N LEU A 65 0.82 7.83 -2.57
CA LEU A 65 0.41 8.14 -3.95
C LEU A 65 -0.67 9.23 -3.96
N ARG A 66 -1.72 9.09 -3.13
CA ARG A 66 -2.77 10.11 -2.99
C ARG A 66 -2.22 11.47 -2.55
N ALA A 67 -1.29 11.47 -1.59
CA ALA A 67 -0.67 12.70 -1.12
C ALA A 67 0.21 13.36 -2.20
N CYS A 68 0.84 12.58 -3.08
CA CYS A 68 1.64 13.09 -4.19
C CYS A 68 0.79 13.58 -5.38
N MET A 69 -0.44 13.08 -5.50
CA MET A 69 -1.41 13.34 -6.58
C MET A 69 -2.73 13.87 -6.00
N PRO A 70 -2.73 15.03 -5.32
CA PRO A 70 -3.94 15.55 -4.71
C PRO A 70 -5.00 15.85 -5.77
N GLY A 71 -6.22 15.34 -5.57
CA GLY A 71 -7.35 15.56 -6.47
C GLY A 71 -7.32 14.76 -7.78
N HIS A 72 -6.33 13.88 -7.99
CA HIS A 72 -6.35 12.97 -9.13
C HIS A 72 -7.50 11.96 -8.99
N ASP A 73 -8.24 11.76 -10.07
CA ASP A 73 -9.37 10.82 -10.11
C ASP A 73 -8.88 9.42 -10.45
N TRP A 74 -8.96 8.51 -9.48
CA TRP A 74 -8.58 7.11 -9.63
C TRP A 74 -9.72 6.20 -10.08
N SER A 75 -10.92 6.76 -10.35
CA SER A 75 -12.14 5.98 -10.63
C SER A 75 -12.04 5.09 -11.87
N ARG A 76 -11.16 5.43 -12.80
CA ARG A 76 -10.90 4.64 -14.01
C ARG A 76 -9.74 3.64 -13.84
N ALA A 77 -8.91 3.83 -12.83
CA ALA A 77 -7.72 3.01 -12.60
C ALA A 77 -8.10 1.69 -11.94
N ARG A 78 -7.32 0.64 -12.25
CA ARG A 78 -7.49 -0.69 -11.68
C ARG A 78 -6.36 -0.97 -10.71
N ALA A 79 -6.62 -1.75 -9.66
CA ALA A 79 -5.63 -2.10 -8.66
C ALA A 79 -5.67 -3.59 -8.30
N ILE A 80 -4.49 -4.18 -8.18
CA ILE A 80 -4.27 -5.47 -7.53
C ILE A 80 -3.57 -5.20 -6.20
N ALA A 81 -4.03 -5.86 -5.14
CA ALA A 81 -3.48 -5.71 -3.81
C ALA A 81 -3.28 -7.06 -3.12
N SER A 82 -2.18 -7.22 -2.36
CA SER A 82 -1.78 -8.54 -1.85
C SER A 82 -2.63 -9.10 -0.70
N HIS A 83 -3.41 -8.25 -0.02
CA HIS A 83 -4.25 -8.65 1.12
C HIS A 83 -5.41 -7.67 1.33
N ALA A 84 -6.49 -8.14 1.96
CA ALA A 84 -7.72 -7.40 2.25
C ALA A 84 -7.53 -5.97 2.81
N ARG A 85 -6.55 -5.72 3.70
CA ARG A 85 -6.29 -4.37 4.24
C ARG A 85 -5.81 -3.38 3.17
N ILE A 86 -5.04 -3.86 2.20
CA ILE A 86 -4.52 -3.02 1.11
C ILE A 86 -5.64 -2.80 0.07
N VAL A 87 -6.45 -3.83 -0.19
CA VAL A 87 -7.66 -3.74 -1.03
C VAL A 87 -8.60 -2.66 -0.48
N ALA A 88 -8.87 -2.68 0.83
CA ALA A 88 -9.71 -1.65 1.47
C ALA A 88 -9.14 -0.24 1.28
N ALA A 89 -7.83 -0.06 1.51
CA ALA A 89 -7.16 1.22 1.32
C ALA A 89 -7.21 1.71 -0.15
N ALA A 90 -7.15 0.82 -1.13
CA ALA A 90 -7.27 1.17 -2.55
C ALA A 90 -8.71 1.60 -2.89
N ARG A 91 -9.73 0.91 -2.37
CA ARG A 91 -11.13 1.32 -2.54
C ARG A 91 -11.41 2.68 -1.90
N GLU A 92 -10.91 2.91 -0.69
CA GLU A 92 -10.99 4.20 0.01
C GLU A 92 -10.22 5.32 -0.70
N ALA A 93 -9.23 4.96 -1.51
CA ALA A 93 -8.48 5.89 -2.36
C ALA A 93 -9.23 6.28 -3.65
N GLY A 94 -10.33 5.58 -3.98
CA GLY A 94 -11.15 5.84 -5.15
C GLY A 94 -10.77 5.03 -6.38
N PHE A 95 -9.95 3.98 -6.26
CA PHE A 95 -9.68 3.07 -7.39
C PHE A 95 -10.98 2.36 -7.81
N GLY A 96 -11.28 2.38 -9.11
CA GLY A 96 -12.54 1.86 -9.65
C GLY A 96 -12.69 0.36 -9.49
N GLU A 97 -11.69 -0.40 -9.94
CA GLU A 97 -11.64 -1.86 -9.77
C GLU A 97 -10.48 -2.25 -8.85
N VAL A 98 -10.77 -3.03 -7.82
CA VAL A 98 -9.74 -3.52 -6.88
C VAL A 98 -9.88 -5.02 -6.66
N GLN A 99 -8.85 -5.76 -7.07
CA GLN A 99 -8.73 -7.20 -6.95
C GLN A 99 -7.74 -7.58 -5.83
N GLU A 100 -8.06 -8.62 -5.06
CA GLU A 100 -7.13 -9.23 -4.11
C GLU A 100 -6.32 -10.32 -4.80
N SER A 101 -5.00 -10.26 -4.69
CA SER A 101 -4.09 -11.34 -5.05
C SER A 101 -3.48 -11.92 -3.78
N ARG A 102 -3.22 -13.23 -3.73
CA ARG A 102 -2.31 -13.75 -2.71
C ARG A 102 -0.89 -13.19 -2.95
N PRO A 103 -0.05 -13.05 -1.91
CA PRO A 103 1.28 -12.42 -2.03
C PRO A 103 2.33 -13.28 -2.72
N ALA A 104 2.02 -14.54 -3.08
CA ALA A 104 2.95 -15.40 -3.80
C ALA A 104 3.11 -14.91 -5.25
N LEU A 105 4.35 -14.97 -5.77
CA LEU A 105 4.68 -14.46 -7.11
C LEU A 105 3.79 -15.05 -8.22
N ALA A 106 3.51 -16.35 -8.14
CA ALA A 106 2.64 -17.04 -9.09
C ALA A 106 1.20 -16.49 -9.05
N ASP A 107 0.69 -16.19 -7.86
CA ASP A 107 -0.66 -15.67 -7.66
C ASP A 107 -0.75 -14.22 -8.18
N VAL A 108 0.25 -13.38 -7.92
CA VAL A 108 0.32 -12.02 -8.47
C VAL A 108 0.37 -12.05 -10.00
N ALA A 109 1.17 -12.93 -10.59
CA ALA A 109 1.26 -13.09 -12.04
C ALA A 109 -0.07 -13.59 -12.65
N ALA A 110 -0.79 -14.47 -11.95
CA ALA A 110 -2.11 -14.93 -12.37
C ALA A 110 -3.15 -13.81 -12.30
N SER A 111 -3.18 -13.03 -11.22
CA SER A 111 -4.10 -11.88 -11.07
C SER A 111 -3.88 -10.83 -12.16
N ILE A 112 -2.63 -10.53 -12.52
CA ILE A 112 -2.34 -9.57 -13.61
C ILE A 112 -2.91 -10.07 -14.94
N LYS A 113 -2.78 -11.37 -15.25
CA LYS A 113 -3.33 -11.94 -16.50
C LYS A 113 -4.86 -11.93 -16.52
N SER A 114 -5.50 -12.16 -15.38
CA SER A 114 -6.96 -12.12 -15.26
C SER A 114 -7.53 -10.69 -15.27
N ALA A 115 -6.70 -9.69 -15.01
CA ALA A 115 -7.04 -8.28 -15.05
C ALA A 115 -6.71 -7.61 -16.40
N GLN A 116 -6.34 -8.38 -17.43
CA GLN A 116 -6.17 -7.86 -18.81
C GLN A 116 -7.51 -7.75 -19.52
#